data_AF-A0A4Q9DRN8-F1
#
_entry.id   AF-A0A4Q9DRN8-F1
#
_cell.length_a   1.000
_cell.length_b   1.000
_cell.length_c   1.000
_cell.angle_alpha   90.00
_cell.angle_beta   90.00
_cell.angle_gamma   90.00
#
_symmetry.space_group_name_H-M   'P 1'
#
loop_
_entity.id
_entity.type
_entity.pdbx_description
1 polymer ?
#
loop_
_entity_poly.entity_id
_entity_poly.type
_entity_poly.pdbx_seq_one_letter_code
_entity_poly.pdbx_strand_id
1 'polypeptide(L)'
;MNHTRHQRILDFLKQEFNPDDTIHLLAVSAAEQLHDECDLATTLKVRIALTLQEGASVNPYFDGTDLFVCMTETDIRFTKEDEWADGPPLREGSPNELALGWVSELASPIFVSPEAQEAALRGKATSADTDDCGSETRNPKE
;
A
#
# COMPACT_ATOMS: atom_id res chain seq x y z
N MET A 1 13.94 -12.50 12.89
CA MET A 1 14.27 -13.14 11.59
C MET A 1 13.43 -12.60 10.42
N ASN A 2 12.47 -11.67 10.60
CA ASN A 2 11.62 -11.14 9.50
C ASN A 2 12.21 -9.98 8.68
N HIS A 3 13.23 -9.28 9.18
CA HIS A 3 13.75 -8.07 8.52
C HIS A 3 14.40 -8.38 7.16
N THR A 4 15.12 -9.51 7.04
CA THR A 4 15.76 -9.92 5.79
C THR A 4 14.74 -10.24 4.70
N ARG A 5 13.60 -10.82 5.07
CA ARG A 5 12.52 -11.17 4.14
C ARG A 5 11.79 -9.93 3.63
N HIS A 6 11.41 -9.03 4.53
CA HIS A 6 10.74 -7.78 4.13
C HIS A 6 11.64 -6.97 3.20
N GLN A 7 12.94 -6.87 3.51
CA GLN A 7 13.89 -6.18 2.66
C GLN A 7 13.99 -6.80 1.26
N ARG A 8 14.08 -8.15 1.17
CA ARG A 8 14.12 -8.84 -0.13
C ARG A 8 12.89 -8.58 -0.99
N ILE A 9 11.70 -8.55 -0.39
CA ILE A 9 10.46 -8.22 -1.11
C ILE A 9 10.52 -6.77 -1.61
N LEU A 10 10.96 -5.83 -0.78
CA LEU A 10 11.02 -4.42 -1.16
C LEU A 10 12.05 -4.17 -2.27
N ASP A 11 13.22 -4.80 -2.18
CA ASP A 11 14.27 -4.66 -3.20
C ASP A 11 13.79 -5.22 -4.54
N PHE A 12 13.13 -6.38 -4.53
CA PHE A 12 12.50 -6.96 -5.71
C PHE A 12 11.43 -6.04 -6.31
N LEU A 13 10.48 -5.56 -5.51
CA LEU A 13 9.43 -4.66 -6.00
C LEU A 13 9.99 -3.35 -6.57
N LYS A 14 11.03 -2.78 -5.95
CA LYS A 14 11.68 -1.57 -6.46
C LYS A 14 12.35 -1.82 -7.81
N GLN A 15 13.01 -2.97 -7.97
CA GLN A 15 13.65 -3.34 -9.22
C GLN A 15 12.63 -3.55 -10.35
N GLU A 16 11.50 -4.20 -10.06
CA GLU A 16 10.48 -4.52 -11.07
C GLU A 16 9.60 -3.32 -11.44
N PHE A 17 9.19 -2.52 -10.45
CA PHE A 17 8.26 -1.40 -10.68
C PHE A 17 8.94 -0.07 -10.89
N ASN A 18 10.18 0.13 -10.45
CA ASN A 18 10.87 1.41 -10.57
C ASN A 18 12.24 1.31 -11.25
N PRO A 19 12.32 0.78 -12.49
CA PRO A 19 13.58 0.75 -13.23
C PRO A 19 14.03 2.15 -13.69
N ASP A 20 13.08 3.07 -13.93
CA ASP A 20 13.34 4.38 -14.55
C ASP A 20 13.07 5.58 -13.60
N ASP A 21 12.91 5.35 -12.30
CA ASP A 21 12.58 6.37 -11.29
C ASP A 21 11.26 7.14 -11.53
N THR A 22 10.35 6.54 -12.31
CA THR A 22 9.03 7.11 -12.64
C THR A 22 7.91 6.65 -11.72
N ILE A 23 8.10 5.55 -10.99
CA ILE A 23 7.06 4.94 -10.15
C ILE A 23 7.51 4.97 -8.69
N HIS A 24 6.69 5.57 -7.85
CA HIS A 24 6.94 5.67 -6.42
C HIS A 24 6.07 4.69 -5.63
N LEU A 25 6.69 3.85 -4.80
CA LEU A 25 6.00 2.96 -3.88
C LEU A 25 5.50 3.76 -2.67
N LEU A 26 4.20 3.82 -2.46
CA LEU A 26 3.61 4.52 -1.32
C LEU A 26 3.56 3.65 -0.07
N ALA A 27 3.05 2.42 -0.20
CA ALA A 27 2.94 1.47 0.89
C ALA A 27 2.92 0.03 0.35
N VAL A 28 3.46 -0.90 1.15
CA VAL A 28 3.49 -2.33 0.83
C VAL A 28 3.11 -3.15 2.06
N SER A 29 2.22 -4.12 1.87
CA SER A 29 1.91 -5.18 2.83
C SER A 29 2.11 -6.53 2.20
N ALA A 30 2.53 -7.51 2.99
CA ALA A 30 2.66 -8.89 2.55
C ALA A 30 2.02 -9.84 3.56
N ALA A 31 1.25 -10.79 3.06
CA ALA A 31 0.63 -11.86 3.84
C ALA A 31 0.99 -13.22 3.23
N GLU A 32 1.36 -14.18 4.07
CA GLU A 32 1.55 -15.57 3.66
C GLU A 32 0.21 -16.17 3.26
N GLN A 33 0.16 -16.86 2.11
CA GLN A 33 -0.97 -17.73 1.80
C GLN A 33 -0.69 -19.14 2.34
N LEU A 34 -1.65 -19.65 3.13
CA LEU A 34 -1.65 -21.01 3.69
C LEU A 34 -2.13 -22.03 2.65
N HIS A 35 -1.26 -22.46 1.71
CA HIS A 35 -1.33 -23.69 0.88
C HIS A 35 -0.34 -23.56 -0.28
N ASP A 36 0.29 -24.59 -0.86
CA ASP A 36 0.62 -25.98 -0.52
C ASP A 36 1.65 -26.42 -1.60
N GLU A 37 2.40 -27.48 -1.36
CA GLU A 37 3.34 -28.14 -2.30
C GLU A 37 4.64 -27.41 -2.71
N CYS A 38 5.50 -27.09 -1.75
CA CYS A 38 6.97 -27.22 -1.89
C CYS A 38 7.61 -26.81 -0.56
N ASP A 39 8.26 -27.73 0.14
CA ASP A 39 8.86 -27.54 1.47
C ASP A 39 9.91 -26.40 1.58
N LEU A 40 10.22 -25.71 0.47
CA LEU A 40 11.28 -24.70 0.34
C LEU A 40 10.82 -23.35 -0.23
N ALA A 41 9.56 -23.21 -0.66
CA ALA A 41 9.08 -21.99 -1.30
C ALA A 41 7.85 -21.44 -0.59
N THR A 42 7.90 -20.15 -0.20
CA THR A 42 6.75 -19.48 0.41
C THR A 42 6.05 -18.60 -0.61
N THR A 43 4.76 -18.83 -0.81
CA THR A 43 3.89 -17.96 -1.61
C THR A 43 3.34 -16.84 -0.73
N LEU A 44 3.53 -15.61 -1.20
CA LEU A 44 3.11 -14.40 -0.54
C LEU A 44 2.12 -13.66 -1.43
N LYS A 45 1.01 -13.25 -0.83
CA LYS A 45 0.19 -12.18 -1.39
C LYS A 45 0.77 -10.84 -0.94
N VAL A 46 1.04 -9.94 -1.87
CA VAL A 46 1.66 -8.64 -1.67
C VAL A 46 0.72 -7.58 -2.19
N ARG A 47 0.25 -6.68 -1.33
CA ARG A 47 -0.55 -5.52 -1.73
C ARG A 47 0.34 -4.31 -1.82
N ILE A 48 0.31 -3.65 -2.97
CA ILE A 48 1.12 -2.45 -3.23
C ILE A 48 0.22 -1.28 -3.59
N ALA A 49 0.56 -0.11 -3.05
CA ALA A 49 0.08 1.18 -3.52
C ALA A 49 1.23 1.90 -4.22
N LEU A 50 0.99 2.29 -5.47
CA LEU A 50 1.95 2.94 -6.36
C LEU A 50 1.42 4.29 -6.78
N THR A 51 2.31 5.23 -7.01
CA THR A 51 2.00 6.52 -7.64
C THR A 51 3.08 6.89 -8.63
N LEU A 52 2.85 7.93 -9.43
CA LEU A 52 3.84 8.43 -10.37
C LEU A 52 4.73 9.48 -9.69
N GLN A 53 6.03 9.40 -9.99
CA GLN A 53 6.98 10.43 -9.65
C GLN A 53 6.96 11.52 -10.74
N GLU A 54 6.56 12.73 -10.39
CA GLU A 54 6.52 13.91 -11.25
C GLU A 54 7.67 14.86 -10.85
N GLY A 55 8.89 14.53 -11.29
CA GLY A 55 10.08 15.30 -10.96
C GLY A 55 10.42 15.24 -9.48
N ALA A 56 10.21 16.34 -8.75
CA ALA A 56 10.47 16.43 -7.30
C ALA A 56 9.25 16.12 -6.42
N SER A 57 8.08 15.88 -7.04
CA SER A 57 6.83 15.61 -6.34
C SER A 57 6.25 14.27 -6.75
N VAL A 58 5.46 13.66 -5.87
CA VAL A 58 4.64 12.49 -6.19
C VAL A 58 3.24 12.93 -6.61
N ASN A 59 2.62 12.17 -7.51
CA ASN A 59 1.23 12.41 -7.88
C ASN A 59 0.32 12.24 -6.64
N PRO A 60 -0.69 13.10 -6.44
CA PRO A 60 -1.56 13.05 -5.25
C PRO A 60 -2.50 11.84 -5.21
N TYR A 61 -2.54 11.05 -6.28
CA TYR A 61 -3.35 9.85 -6.41
C TYR A 61 -2.48 8.60 -6.56
N PHE A 62 -3.00 7.47 -6.11
CA PHE A 62 -2.36 6.18 -6.19
C PHE A 62 -3.24 5.16 -6.91
N ASP A 63 -2.55 4.23 -7.56
CA ASP A 63 -3.11 2.99 -8.06
C ASP A 63 -2.63 1.84 -7.19
N GLY A 64 -3.51 0.88 -6.95
CA GLY A 64 -3.29 -0.23 -6.03
C GLY A 64 -3.56 -1.56 -6.70
N THR A 65 -2.69 -2.53 -6.46
CA THR A 65 -2.90 -3.91 -6.93
C THR A 65 -2.42 -4.94 -5.91
N ASP A 66 -2.90 -6.17 -6.08
CA ASP A 66 -2.45 -7.36 -5.35
C ASP A 66 -1.59 -8.22 -6.27
N LEU A 67 -0.40 -8.59 -5.79
CA LEU A 67 0.58 -9.43 -6.46
C LEU A 67 0.78 -10.72 -5.66
N PHE A 68 1.04 -11.83 -6.34
CA PHE A 68 1.61 -13.02 -5.78
C PHE A 68 3.11 -13.12 -6.10
N VAL A 69 3.92 -13.36 -5.07
CA VAL A 69 5.34 -13.66 -5.22
C VAL A 69 5.64 -15.01 -4.60
N CYS A 70 6.51 -15.77 -5.27
CA CYS A 70 7.08 -16.98 -4.75
C CYS A 70 8.51 -16.67 -4.30
N MET A 71 8.84 -16.97 -3.04
CA MET A 71 10.14 -16.68 -2.46
C MET A 71 10.79 -17.95 -1.89
N THR A 72 12.03 -18.19 -2.29
CA THR A 72 12.91 -19.23 -1.73
C THR A 72 14.06 -18.58 -0.94
N GLU A 73 14.97 -19.39 -0.39
CA GLU A 73 16.18 -18.86 0.25
C GLU A 73 17.04 -18.00 -0.68
N THR A 74 17.08 -18.32 -1.97
CA THR A 74 17.98 -17.68 -2.94
C THR A 74 17.28 -16.84 -3.99
N ASP A 75 15.97 -17.01 -4.18
CA ASP A 75 15.24 -16.41 -5.30
C ASP A 75 13.90 -15.78 -4.88
N ILE A 76 13.43 -14.83 -5.68
CA ILE A 76 12.10 -14.22 -5.59
C ILE A 76 11.60 -13.92 -6.99
N ARG A 77 10.37 -14.33 -7.28
CA ARG A 77 9.76 -14.16 -8.60
C ARG A 77 8.26 -13.95 -8.49
N PHE A 78 7.70 -13.27 -9.48
CA PHE A 78 6.26 -13.24 -9.68
C PHE A 78 5.73 -14.65 -9.97
N THR A 79 4.49 -14.87 -9.55
CA THR A 79 3.76 -16.12 -9.80
C THR A 79 2.30 -15.78 -9.99
N LYS A 80 1.51 -16.73 -10.50
CA LYS A 80 0.07 -16.54 -10.73
C LYS A 80 -0.24 -15.31 -11.59
N GLU A 81 0.62 -15.04 -12.58
CA GLU A 81 0.45 -13.93 -13.51
C GLU A 81 -0.87 -14.05 -14.30
N ASP A 82 -1.32 -15.29 -14.54
CA ASP A 82 -2.62 -15.59 -15.13
C ASP A 82 -3.80 -15.05 -14.27
N GLU A 83 -3.64 -14.96 -12.94
CA GLU A 83 -4.65 -14.37 -12.05
C GLU A 83 -4.66 -12.82 -12.14
N TRP A 84 -3.62 -12.21 -12.71
CA TRP A 84 -3.54 -10.77 -12.95
C TRP A 84 -3.97 -10.34 -14.35
N ALA A 85 -3.83 -11.23 -15.34
CA ALA A 85 -4.07 -10.92 -16.75
C ALA A 85 -5.49 -10.39 -17.03
N ASP A 86 -6.47 -10.73 -16.18
CA ASP A 86 -7.88 -10.37 -16.35
C ASP A 86 -8.35 -9.13 -15.57
N GLY A 87 -7.50 -8.46 -14.77
CA GLY A 87 -7.93 -7.38 -13.87
C GLY A 87 -7.19 -6.05 -14.07
N PRO A 88 -7.87 -4.91 -14.31
CA PRO A 88 -7.28 -3.58 -14.07
C PRO A 88 -6.83 -3.46 -12.60
N PRO A 89 -6.03 -2.45 -12.22
CA PRO A 89 -5.66 -2.26 -10.83
C PRO A 89 -6.89 -2.32 -9.93
N LEU A 90 -6.79 -3.07 -8.82
CA LEU A 90 -7.87 -3.24 -7.84
C LEU A 90 -8.38 -1.90 -7.30
N ARG A 91 -7.55 -0.87 -7.40
CA ARG A 91 -7.86 0.49 -7.02
C ARG A 91 -7.17 1.46 -7.98
N GLU A 92 -7.91 2.37 -8.57
CA GLU A 92 -7.39 3.36 -9.52
C GLU A 92 -7.68 4.78 -9.04
N GLY A 93 -6.72 5.69 -9.21
CA GLY A 93 -6.89 7.13 -9.01
C GLY A 93 -7.35 7.55 -7.62
N SER A 94 -6.98 6.80 -6.57
CA SER A 94 -7.42 7.07 -5.20
C SER A 94 -6.50 8.05 -4.49
N PRO A 95 -7.00 8.91 -3.58
CA PRO A 95 -6.15 9.84 -2.83
C PRO A 95 -5.07 9.12 -1.99
N ASN A 96 -3.84 9.64 -1.97
CA ASN A 96 -2.70 9.04 -1.24
C ASN A 96 -2.96 8.85 0.26
N GLU A 97 -3.83 9.66 0.87
CA GLU A 97 -4.22 9.53 2.29
C GLU A 97 -4.90 8.19 2.61
N LEU A 98 -5.49 7.53 1.60
CA LEU A 98 -6.15 6.23 1.74
C LEU A 98 -5.20 5.05 1.48
N ALA A 99 -4.02 5.30 0.91
CA ALA A 99 -3.08 4.26 0.51
C ALA A 99 -2.66 3.38 1.70
N LEU A 100 -2.24 4.01 2.80
CA LEU A 100 -1.81 3.29 4.00
C LEU A 100 -2.94 2.44 4.60
N GLY A 101 -4.14 2.99 4.70
CA GLY A 101 -5.30 2.27 5.23
C GLY A 101 -5.64 1.04 4.39
N TRP A 102 -5.69 1.22 3.07
CA TRP A 102 -6.02 0.15 2.13
C TRP A 102 -4.98 -0.97 2.07
N VAL A 103 -3.70 -0.63 2.07
CA VAL A 103 -2.61 -1.62 2.11
C VAL A 103 -2.65 -2.40 3.42
N SER A 104 -2.98 -1.73 4.53
CA SER A 104 -3.10 -2.35 5.85
C SER A 104 -4.26 -3.36 5.98
N GLU A 105 -5.25 -3.32 5.09
CA GLU A 105 -6.36 -4.30 5.07
C GLU A 105 -5.86 -5.72 4.76
N LEU A 106 -4.72 -5.86 4.07
CA LEU A 106 -4.12 -7.17 3.80
C LEU A 106 -3.39 -7.72 5.03
N ALA A 107 -2.47 -6.91 5.58
CA ALA A 107 -1.62 -7.22 6.73
C ALA A 107 -0.93 -5.93 7.21
N SER A 108 -0.23 -5.99 8.36
CA SER A 108 0.64 -4.89 8.79
C SER A 108 1.63 -4.50 7.69
N PRO A 109 1.71 -3.22 7.30
CA PRO A 109 2.63 -2.75 6.28
C PRO A 109 4.08 -3.09 6.61
N ILE A 110 4.77 -3.67 5.63
CA ILE A 110 6.20 -3.91 5.69
C ILE A 110 7.00 -2.68 5.25
N PHE A 111 6.35 -1.75 4.54
CA PHE A 111 6.91 -0.48 4.11
C PHE A 111 5.83 0.59 3.97
N VAL A 112 6.19 1.81 4.37
CA VAL A 112 5.38 3.01 4.16
C VAL A 112 6.34 4.16 3.86
N SER A 113 6.12 4.83 2.73
CA SER A 113 6.88 6.03 2.33
C SER A 113 6.53 7.24 3.22
N PRO A 114 7.43 8.23 3.36
CA PRO A 114 7.12 9.49 4.03
C PRO A 114 5.89 10.18 3.45
N GLU A 115 5.73 10.18 2.12
CA GLU A 115 4.62 10.84 1.43
C GLU A 115 3.28 10.19 1.79
N ALA A 116 3.22 8.86 1.90
CA ALA A 116 2.03 8.15 2.34
C ALA A 116 1.70 8.42 3.82
N GLN A 117 2.72 8.52 4.69
CA GLN A 117 2.51 8.85 6.10
C GLN A 117 1.99 10.28 6.26
N GLU A 118 2.60 11.25 5.59
CA GLU A 118 2.18 12.65 5.63
C GLU A 118 0.79 12.83 5.05
N ALA A 119 0.46 12.17 3.94
CA ALA A 119 -0.88 12.21 3.35
C ALA A 119 -1.93 11.64 4.34
N ALA A 120 -1.65 10.51 4.98
CA ALA A 120 -2.54 9.91 5.97
C ALA A 120 -2.74 10.80 7.21
N LEU A 121 -1.69 11.49 7.68
CA LEU A 121 -1.78 12.45 8.79
C LEU A 121 -2.62 13.67 8.41
N ARG A 122 -2.43 14.20 7.20
CA ARG A 122 -3.19 15.33 6.67
C ARG A 122 -4.68 14.99 6.53
N GLY A 123 -5.00 13.83 5.94
CA GLY A 123 -6.39 13.38 5.80
C GLY A 123 -7.11 13.28 7.14
N LYS A 124 -6.44 12.75 8.17
CA LYS A 124 -6.99 12.67 9.54
C LYS A 124 -7.25 14.04 10.17
N ALA A 125 -6.33 15.00 10.00
CA ALA A 125 -6.51 16.36 10.50
C ALA A 125 -7.73 17.05 9.85
N THR A 126 -7.92 16.85 8.55
CA THR A 126 -9.05 17.44 7.81
C THR A 126 -10.40 16.86 8.22
N SER A 127 -10.45 15.59 8.63
CA SER A 127 -11.69 14.95 9.14
C SER A 127 -12.05 15.35 10.59
N ALA A 128 -11.12 15.92 11.35
CA ALA A 128 -11.37 16.32 12.74
C ALA A 128 -12.05 17.70 12.88
N ASP A 129 -12.09 18.49 11.80
CA ASP A 129 -12.65 19.85 11.81
C ASP A 129 -14.13 19.91 11.36
N THR A 130 -14.83 18.77 11.20
CA THR A 130 -16.26 18.77 10.79
C THR A 130 -17.25 18.37 11.89
N ASP A 131 -16.80 18.13 13.13
CA ASP A 131 -17.67 17.82 14.28
C ASP A 131 -17.78 18.98 15.30
N ASP A 132 -17.82 20.23 14.84
CA ASP A 132 -18.22 21.38 15.66
C ASP A 132 -19.25 22.26 14.93
N CYS A 133 -20.54 21.95 15.07
CA CYS A 133 -21.56 23.00 15.15
C CYS A 133 -22.91 22.45 15.64
N GLY A 134 -23.31 22.87 16.84
CA GLY A 134 -24.69 22.70 17.31
C GLY A 134 -24.93 22.71 18.82
N SER A 135 -24.13 23.42 19.61
CA SER A 135 -24.54 23.75 20.99
C SER A 135 -25.58 24.88 20.97
N GLU A 136 -26.85 24.50 20.82
CA GLU A 136 -27.99 25.41 20.95
C GLU A 136 -28.19 25.76 22.44
N THR A 137 -27.55 26.84 22.88
CA THR A 137 -27.78 27.44 24.20
C THR A 137 -29.12 28.19 24.19
N ARG A 138 -30.16 27.55 24.71
CA ARG A 138 -31.40 28.25 25.07
C ARG A 138 -31.18 29.03 26.36
N ASN A 139 -31.15 30.36 26.26
CA ASN A 139 -31.28 31.26 27.41
C ASN A 139 -32.74 31.70 27.60
N PRO A 140 -33.13 32.04 28.85
CA PRO A 140 -34.52 32.14 29.29
C PRO A 140 -35.12 33.51 28.97
N LYS A 141 -36.44 33.57 28.80
CA LYS A 141 -37.20 34.83 28.80
C LYS A 141 -38.14 34.87 29.99
N GLU A 142 -37.84 35.88 30.83
CA GLU A 142 -38.67 36.72 31.71
C GLU A 142 -40.09 36.28 32.08
#